data_AF-A0A932V5M5-F1
#
_entry.id   AF-A0A932V5M5-F1
#
_cell.length_a   1.000
_cell.length_b   1.000
_cell.length_c   1.000
_cell.angle_alpha   90.00
_cell.angle_beta   90.00
_cell.angle_gamma   90.00
#
_symmetry.space_group_name_H-M   'P 1'
#
loop_
_entity.id
_entity.type
_entity.pdbx_description
1 polymer ?
#
loop_
_entity_poly.entity_id
_entity_poly.type
_entity_poly.pdbx_seq_one_letter_code
_entity_poly.pdbx_strand_id
1 'polypeptide(L)'
;MPFDPGHLWARLFDPFNSESRFYWPFVIGLGITLVANIVWYAWPQDRDSAPAEHALRPWAFWINVVILIWVLVLVIAKAPFFWTGVTFAIDLGILGSIYLYVLPPRELEWLREQRRQKYIPKAKKKRRR
;
A
#
# COMPACT_ATOMS: atom_id res chain seq x y z
N MET A 1 19.19 -23.75 20.63
CA MET A 1 20.06 -22.57 20.86
C MET A 1 19.22 -21.53 21.58
N PRO A 2 19.67 -20.98 22.72
CA PRO A 2 18.95 -19.88 23.37
C PRO A 2 18.84 -18.70 22.41
N PHE A 3 17.66 -18.09 22.35
CA PHE A 3 17.39 -16.92 21.53
C PHE A 3 18.21 -15.75 22.08
N ASP A 4 19.25 -15.32 21.36
CA ASP A 4 20.07 -14.16 21.73
C ASP A 4 19.61 -12.92 20.95
N PRO A 5 18.94 -11.95 21.60
CA PRO A 5 18.49 -10.72 20.96
C PRO A 5 19.64 -9.88 20.40
N GLY A 6 20.84 -9.99 20.98
CA GLY A 6 22.03 -9.26 20.52
C GLY A 6 22.45 -9.70 19.11
N HIS A 7 22.30 -10.98 18.78
CA HIS A 7 22.61 -11.49 17.45
C HIS A 7 21.66 -10.92 16.38
N LEU A 8 20.38 -10.73 16.71
CA LEU A 8 19.41 -10.12 15.79
C LEU A 8 19.71 -8.64 15.55
N TRP A 9 20.10 -7.91 16.59
CA TRP A 9 20.49 -6.50 16.45
C TRP A 9 21.73 -6.31 15.59
N ALA A 10 22.75 -7.16 15.74
CA ALA A 10 23.93 -7.10 14.87
C ALA A 10 23.55 -7.34 13.40
N ARG A 11 22.70 -8.33 13.13
CA ARG A 11 22.24 -8.69 11.77
C ARG A 11 21.42 -7.61 11.08
N LEU A 12 20.79 -6.70 11.82
CA LEU A 12 20.08 -5.53 11.27
C LEU A 12 21.03 -4.50 10.67
N PHE A 13 22.25 -4.39 11.19
CA PHE A 13 23.27 -3.47 10.68
C PHE A 13 24.21 -4.14 9.67
N ASP A 14 24.26 -5.47 9.65
CA ASP A 14 25.01 -6.21 8.64
C ASP A 14 24.43 -5.99 7.22
N PRO A 15 25.29 -5.95 6.18
CA PRO A 15 24.86 -5.92 4.81
C PRO A 15 24.12 -7.21 4.43
N PHE A 16 23.19 -7.10 3.47
CA PHE A 16 22.46 -8.24 2.96
C PHE A 16 23.40 -9.35 2.43
N ASN A 17 23.18 -10.59 2.87
CA ASN A 17 23.93 -11.77 2.42
C ASN A 17 22.99 -12.84 1.86
N SER A 18 23.01 -13.05 0.54
CA SER A 18 22.19 -14.04 -0.18
C SER A 18 22.45 -15.50 0.23
N GLU A 19 23.63 -15.82 0.74
CA GLU A 19 23.99 -17.17 1.19
C GLU A 19 23.44 -17.48 2.59
N SER A 20 23.04 -16.44 3.33
CA SER A 20 22.47 -16.60 4.66
C SER A 20 20.98 -16.95 4.57
N ARG A 21 20.61 -18.06 5.21
CA ARG A 21 19.21 -18.53 5.34
C ARG A 21 18.30 -17.51 6.05
N PHE A 22 18.87 -16.55 6.77
CA PHE A 22 18.15 -15.49 7.48
C PHE A 22 17.37 -14.55 6.55
N TYR A 23 17.88 -14.29 5.34
CA TYR A 23 17.28 -13.31 4.43
C TYR A 23 16.28 -13.90 3.43
N TRP A 24 16.25 -15.23 3.26
CA TRP A 24 15.29 -15.90 2.37
C TRP A 24 13.82 -15.69 2.77
N PRO A 25 13.43 -15.77 4.06
CA PRO A 25 12.09 -15.39 4.50
C PRO A 25 11.70 -13.97 4.10
N PHE A 26 12.66 -13.03 4.12
CA PHE A 26 12.43 -11.64 3.71
C PHE A 26 12.17 -11.53 2.21
N VAL A 27 12.97 -12.20 1.37
CA VAL A 27 12.77 -12.22 -0.08
C VAL A 27 11.42 -12.86 -0.46
N ILE A 28 11.05 -13.95 0.21
CA ILE A 28 9.72 -14.57 0.04
C ILE A 28 8.62 -13.58 0.45
N GLY A 29 8.82 -12.87 1.56
CA GLY A 29 7.93 -11.80 2.01
C GLY A 29 7.72 -10.71 0.97
N LEU A 30 8.79 -10.24 0.29
CA LEU A 30 8.70 -9.28 -0.80
C LEU A 30 7.85 -9.78 -1.98
N GLY A 31 8.00 -11.06 -2.32
CA GLY A 31 7.18 -11.69 -3.36
C GLY A 31 5.70 -11.74 -2.96
N ILE A 32 5.42 -12.14 -1.71
CA ILE A 32 4.05 -12.19 -1.17
C ILE A 32 3.44 -10.78 -1.13
N THR A 33 4.17 -9.76 -0.70
CA THR A 33 3.66 -8.38 -0.66
C THR A 33 3.38 -7.83 -2.06
N LEU A 34 4.21 -8.15 -3.06
CA LEU A 34 3.93 -7.78 -4.45
C LEU A 34 2.62 -8.42 -4.94
N VAL A 35 2.45 -9.72 -4.72
CA VAL A 35 1.22 -10.44 -5.10
C VAL A 35 0.01 -9.88 -4.36
N ALA A 36 0.14 -9.64 -3.05
CA ALA A 36 -0.92 -9.03 -2.24
C ALA A 36 -1.29 -7.64 -2.75
N ASN A 37 -0.32 -6.81 -3.15
CA ASN A 37 -0.58 -5.48 -3.72
C ASN A 37 -1.31 -5.56 -5.07
N ILE A 38 -0.95 -6.51 -5.93
CA ILE A 38 -1.65 -6.75 -7.21
C ILE A 38 -3.07 -7.23 -6.97
N VAL A 39 -3.27 -8.22 -6.09
CA VAL A 39 -4.59 -8.75 -5.73
C VAL A 39 -5.44 -7.65 -5.12
N TRP A 40 -4.87 -6.86 -4.19
CA TRP A 40 -5.54 -5.71 -3.60
C TRP A 40 -5.94 -4.69 -4.67
N TYR A 41 -5.08 -4.36 -5.64
CA TYR A 41 -5.43 -3.41 -6.70
C TYR A 41 -6.53 -3.94 -7.64
N ALA A 42 -6.46 -5.23 -8.00
CA ALA A 42 -7.41 -5.89 -8.89
C ALA A 42 -8.74 -6.27 -8.21
N TRP A 43 -8.82 -6.22 -6.88
CA TRP A 43 -10.00 -6.64 -6.15
C TRP A 43 -11.21 -5.78 -6.51
N PRO A 44 -12.36 -6.39 -6.89
CA PRO A 44 -13.57 -5.66 -7.25
C PRO A 44 -13.98 -4.70 -6.14
N GLN A 45 -14.26 -3.45 -6.50
CA GLN A 45 -14.75 -2.45 -5.56
C GLN A 45 -16.28 -2.45 -5.55
N ASP A 46 -16.84 -2.24 -4.37
CA ASP A 46 -18.28 -2.08 -4.22
C ASP A 46 -18.78 -0.86 -4.99
N ARG A 47 -20.01 -0.91 -5.50
CA ARG A 47 -20.60 0.19 -6.28
C ARG A 47 -20.75 1.50 -5.51
N ASP A 48 -20.61 1.45 -4.19
CA ASP A 48 -20.71 2.59 -3.28
C ASP A 48 -19.34 3.10 -2.80
N SER A 49 -18.22 2.71 -3.43
CA SER A 49 -16.92 3.32 -3.13
C SER A 49 -16.85 4.78 -3.62
N ALA A 50 -16.24 5.65 -2.83
CA ALA A 50 -16.12 7.06 -3.18
C ALA A 50 -15.22 7.24 -4.42
N PRO A 51 -15.54 8.18 -5.33
CA PRO A 51 -14.71 8.46 -6.51
C PRO A 51 -13.26 8.83 -6.16
N ALA A 52 -13.05 9.44 -4.99
CA ALA A 52 -11.74 9.79 -4.48
C ALA A 52 -10.88 8.55 -4.17
N GLU A 53 -11.51 7.46 -3.71
CA GLU A 53 -10.84 6.19 -3.46
C GLU A 53 -10.37 5.57 -4.78
N HIS A 54 -11.19 5.60 -5.82
CA HIS A 54 -10.81 5.16 -7.17
C HIS A 54 -9.66 5.96 -7.77
N ALA A 55 -9.61 7.28 -7.50
CA ALA A 55 -8.54 8.13 -8.00
C ALA A 55 -7.19 7.89 -7.29
N LEU A 56 -7.21 7.54 -6.00
CA LEU A 56 -6.01 7.37 -5.17
C LEU A 56 -5.47 5.93 -5.16
N ARG A 57 -6.30 4.93 -5.43
CA ARG A 57 -5.89 3.52 -5.48
C ARG A 57 -4.74 3.24 -6.46
N PRO A 58 -4.71 3.80 -7.69
CA PRO A 58 -3.56 3.65 -8.59
C PRO A 58 -2.28 4.28 -8.04
N TRP A 59 -2.39 5.42 -7.36
CA TRP A 59 -1.23 6.08 -6.74
C TRP A 59 -0.65 5.22 -5.61
N ALA A 60 -1.50 4.73 -4.71
CA ALA A 60 -1.08 3.82 -3.65
C ALA A 60 -0.41 2.55 -4.22
N PHE A 61 -0.99 1.97 -5.27
CA PHE A 61 -0.40 0.82 -5.97
C PHE A 61 0.99 1.13 -6.51
N TRP A 62 1.17 2.25 -7.22
CA TRP A 62 2.47 2.61 -7.81
C TRP A 62 3.52 2.99 -6.75
N ILE A 63 3.12 3.64 -5.65
CA ILE A 63 4.01 3.93 -4.51
C ILE A 63 4.57 2.61 -3.97
N ASN A 64 3.71 1.62 -3.70
CA ASN A 64 4.12 0.29 -3.26
C ASN A 64 5.07 -0.39 -4.25
N VAL A 65 4.76 -0.33 -5.55
CA VAL A 65 5.62 -0.92 -6.60
C VAL A 65 7.00 -0.26 -6.64
N VAL A 66 7.06 1.07 -6.62
CA VAL A 66 8.32 1.82 -6.60
C VAL A 66 9.14 1.49 -5.37
N ILE A 67 8.51 1.38 -4.20
CA ILE A 67 9.21 1.03 -2.96
C ILE A 67 9.70 -0.42 -2.98
N LEU A 68 8.92 -1.37 -3.50
CA LEU A 68 9.39 -2.75 -3.66
C LEU A 68 10.60 -2.83 -4.60
N ILE A 69 10.59 -2.07 -5.71
CA ILE A 69 11.75 -1.98 -6.61
C ILE A 69 12.95 -1.37 -5.86
N TRP A 70 12.74 -0.30 -5.10
CA TRP A 70 13.80 0.33 -4.32
C TRP A 70 14.41 -0.62 -3.28
N VAL A 71 13.59 -1.39 -2.56
CA VAL A 71 14.05 -2.42 -1.62
C VAL A 71 14.86 -3.49 -2.34
N LEU A 72 14.42 -3.92 -3.53
CA LEU A 72 15.17 -4.87 -4.35
C LEU A 72 16.55 -4.30 -4.76
N VAL A 73 16.61 -3.02 -5.12
CA VAL A 73 17.87 -2.33 -5.44
C VAL A 73 18.80 -2.32 -4.22
N LEU A 74 18.29 -2.00 -3.03
CA LEU A 74 19.08 -2.03 -1.78
C LEU A 74 19.64 -3.43 -1.48
N VAL A 75 18.84 -4.47 -1.72
CA VAL A 75 19.23 -5.87 -1.56
C VAL A 75 20.36 -6.22 -2.54
N ILE A 76 20.24 -5.88 -3.81
CA ILE A 76 21.27 -6.11 -4.84
C ILE A 76 22.55 -5.34 -4.52
N ALA A 77 22.42 -4.11 -4.04
CA ALA A 77 23.54 -3.25 -3.64
C ALA A 77 24.22 -3.70 -2.33
N LYS A 78 23.74 -4.78 -1.69
CA LYS A 78 24.21 -5.26 -0.39
C LYS A 78 24.21 -4.16 0.67
N ALA A 79 23.21 -3.27 0.62
CA ALA A 79 23.07 -2.23 1.63
C ALA A 79 22.83 -2.84 3.02
N PRO A 80 23.19 -2.13 4.10
CA PRO A 80 22.82 -2.51 5.46
C PRO A 80 21.33 -2.78 5.59
N PHE A 81 20.96 -3.89 6.23
CA PHE A 81 19.57 -4.36 6.24
C PHE A 81 18.59 -3.35 6.87
N PHE A 82 19.04 -2.50 7.80
CA PHE A 82 18.21 -1.47 8.44
C PHE A 82 17.55 -0.52 7.42
N TRP A 83 18.19 -0.25 6.27
CA TRP A 83 17.61 0.62 5.25
C TRP A 83 16.31 0.06 4.68
N THR A 84 16.15 -1.26 4.63
CA THR A 84 14.90 -1.88 4.20
C THR A 84 13.76 -1.56 5.18
N GLY A 85 14.02 -1.66 6.49
CA GLY A 85 13.07 -1.26 7.53
C GLY A 85 12.68 0.22 7.44
N VAL A 86 13.66 1.10 7.21
CA VAL A 86 13.40 2.54 7.01
C VAL A 86 12.51 2.78 5.81
N THR A 87 12.76 2.11 4.67
CA THR A 87 11.95 2.29 3.46
C THR A 87 10.51 1.83 3.64
N PHE A 88 10.27 0.72 4.35
CA PHE A 88 8.91 0.29 4.67
C PHE A 88 8.21 1.23 5.66
N ALA A 89 8.93 1.78 6.64
CA ALA A 89 8.36 2.77 7.54
C ALA A 89 7.92 4.04 6.79
N ILE A 90 8.72 4.49 5.81
CA ILE A 90 8.38 5.62 4.94
C ILE A 90 7.15 5.29 4.09
N ASP A 91 7.08 4.10 3.49
CA ASP A 91 5.93 3.64 2.70
C ASP A 91 4.62 3.70 3.49
N LEU A 92 4.62 3.07 4.67
CA LEU A 92 3.48 3.07 5.59
C LEU A 92 3.12 4.49 6.03
N GLY A 93 4.12 5.36 6.23
CA GLY A 93 3.90 6.78 6.53
C GLY A 93 3.22 7.52 5.38
N ILE A 94 3.66 7.30 4.13
CA ILE A 94 3.06 7.92 2.94
C ILE A 94 1.62 7.44 2.77
N LEU A 95 1.39 6.12 2.76
CA LEU A 95 0.04 5.56 2.64
C LEU A 95 -0.86 6.01 3.79
N GLY A 96 -0.37 5.94 5.03
CA GLY A 96 -1.09 6.40 6.20
C GLY A 96 -1.49 7.87 6.09
N SER A 97 -0.59 8.73 5.59
CA SER A 97 -0.90 10.15 5.38
C SER A 97 -1.99 10.37 4.33
N ILE A 98 -1.98 9.60 3.23
CA ILE A 98 -3.01 9.67 2.19
C ILE A 98 -4.38 9.26 2.76
N TYR A 99 -4.43 8.15 3.50
CA TYR A 99 -5.67 7.64 4.08
C TYR A 99 -6.20 8.50 5.24
N LEU A 100 -5.34 9.13 6.02
CA LEU A 100 -5.76 9.94 7.18
C LEU A 100 -6.09 11.39 6.83
N TYR A 101 -5.41 11.99 5.85
CA TYR A 101 -5.54 13.42 5.58
C TYR A 101 -6.16 13.74 4.21
N VAL A 102 -5.99 12.88 3.21
CA VAL A 102 -6.46 13.16 1.84
C VAL A 102 -7.83 12.53 1.56
N LEU A 103 -8.06 11.30 2.03
CA LEU A 103 -9.32 10.57 1.82
C LEU A 103 -10.52 11.18 2.56
N PRO A 104 -10.46 11.44 3.89
CA PRO A 104 -11.63 11.78 4.70
C PRO A 104 -12.38 13.04 4.24
N PRO A 105 -11.71 14.17 3.89
CA PRO A 105 -12.45 15.35 3.44
C PRO A 105 -13.19 15.12 2.12
N ARG A 106 -12.60 14.36 1.19
CA ARG A 106 -13.19 14.07 -0.13
C ARG A 106 -14.36 13.09 -0.04
N GLU A 107 -14.27 12.11 0.84
CA GLU A 107 -15.38 11.18 1.11
C GLU A 107 -16.56 11.88 1.77
N LEU A 108 -16.29 12.80 2.71
CA LEU A 108 -17.34 13.59 3.36
C LEU A 108 -18.08 14.50 2.38
N GLU A 109 -17.38 15.09 1.40
CA GLU A 109 -17.99 15.87 0.32
C GLU A 109 -18.89 15.01 -0.56
N TRP A 110 -18.39 13.86 -1.00
CA TRP A 110 -19.16 12.91 -1.82
C TRP A 110 -20.42 12.40 -1.09
N LEU A 111 -20.33 12.07 0.21
CA LEU A 111 -21.48 11.66 1.02
C LEU A 111 -22.52 12.77 1.19
N ARG A 112 -22.11 14.05 1.17
CA ARG A 112 -23.06 15.18 1.17
C ARG A 112 -23.76 15.29 -0.19
N GLU A 113 -23.04 15.10 -1.29
CA GLU A 113 -23.59 15.12 -2.65
C GLU A 113 -24.57 13.97 -2.88
N GLN A 114 -24.24 12.74 -2.48
CA GLN A 114 -25.16 11.60 -2.54
C GLN A 114 -26.46 11.87 -1.76
N ARG A 115 -26.34 12.43 -0.54
CA ARG A 115 -27.52 12.82 0.25
C ARG A 115 -28.36 13.87 -0.47
N ARG A 116 -27.76 14.87 -1.12
CA ARG A 116 -28.48 15.87 -1.92
C ARG A 116 -29.20 15.25 -3.12
N GLN A 117 -28.56 14.33 -3.84
CA GLN A 117 -29.16 13.63 -4.97
C GLN A 117 -30.39 12.79 -4.60
N LYS A 118 -30.47 12.29 -3.36
CA LYS A 118 -31.65 11.55 -2.86
C LYS A 118 -32.92 12.40 -2.84
N TYR A 119 -32.80 13.72 -2.66
CA TYR A 119 -33.92 14.65 -2.59
C TYR A 119 -34.23 15.36 -3.92
N ILE A 120 -33.36 15.22 -4.92
CA ILE A 120 -33.59 15.78 -6.25
C ILE A 120 -34.57 14.84 -7.00
N PRO A 121 -35.76 15.31 -7.42
CA PRO A 121 -36.71 14.47 -8.13
C PRO A 121 -36.10 14.03 -9.47
N LYS A 122 -35.90 12.71 -9.64
CA LYS A 122 -35.43 12.15 -10.91
C LYS A 122 -36.46 12.44 -11.99
N ALA A 123 -36.04 13.09 -13.08
CA ALA A 123 -36.89 13.33 -14.24
C ALA A 123 -37.47 11.99 -14.73
N LYS A 124 -38.79 11.83 -14.70
CA LYS A 124 -39.48 10.66 -15.25
C LYS A 124 -39.11 10.56 -16.72
N LYS A 125 -38.26 9.58 -17.09
CA LYS A 125 -37.98 9.25 -18.49
C LYS A 125 -39.32 8.99 -19.17
N LYS A 126 -39.78 9.92 -20.01
CA LYS A 126 -40.91 9.70 -20.92
C LYS A 126 -40.49 8.55 -21.83
N ARG A 127 -41.09 7.37 -21.59
CA ARG A 127 -41.01 6.20 -22.45
C ARG A 127 -41.53 6.63 -23.83
N ARG A 128 -40.62 6.85 -24.80
CA ARG A 128 -40.99 7.06 -26.20
C ARG A 128 -41.57 5.72 -26.69
N ARG A 129 -42.84 5.78 -27.08
CA ARG A 129 -43.56 4.72 -27.80
C ARG A 129 -42.93 4.51 -29.16
#